data_AF-A0A972ZBE8-F1
#
_entry.id   AF-A0A972ZBE8-F1
#
_cell.length_a   1.000
_cell.length_b   1.000
_cell.length_c   1.000
_cell.angle_alpha   90.00
_cell.angle_beta   90.00
_cell.angle_gamma   90.00
#
_symmetry.space_group_name_H-M   'P 1'
#
loop_
_entity.id
_entity.type
_entity.pdbx_description
1 polymer ?
#
loop_
_entity_poly.entity_id
_entity_poly.type
_entity_poly.pdbx_seq_one_letter_code
_entity_poly.pdbx_strand_id
1 'polypeptide(L)'
;MRAIKSSIRGRVHKSVLIRVNHICALVEQALPRAHELGAGSEEMHVLSKMTTDYLPSALNPYLQMPRQYAERNALADGRTATQVLCAQLDSMYARMWQVNNAILQADGDKLLANGRFLDDKFGPNSFDLPPTKEQQARQPPPQYPQQPYQTAPPKGGRETRKPADPNVKTNMQLAGELISITAQHAYERFKQRKKD
;
A
#
# COMPACT_ATOMS: atom_id res chain seq x y z
N MET A 1 -3.34 -26.89 -2.02
CA MET A 1 -4.35 -26.62 -0.97
C MET A 1 -5.56 -27.54 -0.96
N ARG A 2 -6.16 -27.90 -2.11
CA ARG A 2 -7.37 -28.73 -2.16
C ARG A 2 -7.23 -30.07 -1.41
N ALA A 3 -6.11 -30.76 -1.55
CA ALA A 3 -5.84 -32.04 -0.88
C ALA A 3 -5.90 -31.96 0.66
N ILE A 4 -5.32 -30.91 1.24
CA ILE A 4 -5.35 -30.66 2.69
C ILE A 4 -6.80 -30.37 3.14
N LYS A 5 -7.52 -29.52 2.42
CA LYS A 5 -8.93 -29.19 2.73
C LYS A 5 -9.83 -30.43 2.66
N SER A 6 -9.58 -31.35 1.72
CA SER A 6 -10.35 -32.61 1.63
C SER A 6 -9.99 -33.61 2.72
N SER A 7 -8.72 -33.73 3.12
CA SER A 7 -8.29 -34.75 4.10
C SER A 7 -8.82 -34.49 5.51
N ILE A 8 -9.14 -33.24 5.85
CA ILE A 8 -9.65 -32.86 7.17
C ILE A 8 -11.17 -32.74 7.24
N ARG A 9 -11.86 -32.70 6.10
CA ARG A 9 -13.32 -32.46 6.04
C ARG A 9 -14.07 -33.56 6.80
N GLY A 10 -14.88 -33.18 7.78
CA GLY A 10 -15.68 -34.10 8.60
C GLY A 10 -14.87 -34.92 9.63
N ARG A 11 -13.54 -34.79 9.66
CA ARG A 11 -12.65 -35.53 10.56
C ARG A 11 -12.13 -34.71 11.74
N VAL A 12 -12.20 -33.38 11.63
CA VAL A 12 -11.66 -32.44 12.63
C VAL A 12 -12.77 -31.61 13.27
N HIS A 13 -12.49 -31.07 14.45
CA HIS A 13 -13.36 -30.10 15.10
C HIS A 13 -13.53 -28.83 14.25
N LYS A 14 -14.68 -28.15 14.34
CA LYS A 14 -14.99 -26.96 13.52
C LYS A 14 -13.94 -25.85 13.66
N SER A 15 -13.40 -25.65 14.87
CA SER A 15 -12.37 -24.64 15.13
C SER A 15 -11.07 -24.87 14.34
N VAL A 16 -10.69 -26.13 14.13
CA VAL A 16 -9.52 -26.52 13.34
C VAL A 16 -9.79 -26.27 11.86
N LEU A 17 -10.97 -26.68 11.38
CA LEU A 17 -11.36 -26.48 9.98
C LEU A 17 -11.33 -25.00 9.57
N ILE A 18 -11.90 -24.12 10.39
CA ILE A 18 -11.93 -22.67 10.14
C ILE A 18 -10.50 -22.12 10.00
N ARG A 19 -9.62 -22.46 10.94
CA ARG A 19 -8.22 -21.98 10.94
C ARG A 19 -7.44 -22.46 9.72
N VAL A 20 -7.55 -23.75 9.38
CA VAL A 20 -6.91 -24.29 8.17
C VAL A 20 -7.43 -23.56 6.92
N ASN A 21 -8.74 -23.32 6.84
CA ASN A 21 -9.30 -22.57 5.71
C ASN A 21 -8.76 -21.13 5.63
N HIS A 22 -8.62 -20.43 6.76
CA HIS A 22 -8.04 -19.09 6.79
C HIS A 22 -6.58 -19.09 6.33
N ILE A 23 -5.76 -20.03 6.82
CA ILE A 23 -4.37 -20.18 6.37
C ILE A 23 -4.35 -20.45 4.87
N CYS A 24 -5.13 -21.42 4.38
CA CYS A 24 -5.14 -21.74 2.96
C CYS A 24 -5.59 -20.56 2.09
N ALA A 25 -6.61 -19.80 2.50
CA ALA A 25 -7.08 -18.63 1.77
C ALA A 25 -6.00 -17.55 1.70
N LEU A 26 -5.31 -17.29 2.81
CA LEU A 26 -4.23 -16.31 2.87
C LEU A 26 -3.04 -16.72 1.98
N VAL A 27 -2.70 -18.01 1.97
CA VAL A 27 -1.66 -18.53 1.06
C VAL A 27 -2.10 -18.40 -0.40
N GLU A 28 -3.33 -18.76 -0.73
CA GLU A 28 -3.90 -18.62 -2.08
C GLU A 28 -3.90 -17.16 -2.55
N GLN A 29 -4.10 -16.20 -1.65
CA GLN A 29 -4.03 -14.76 -1.93
C GLN A 29 -2.60 -14.25 -2.14
N ALA A 30 -1.64 -14.74 -1.36
CA ALA A 30 -0.24 -14.29 -1.41
C ALA A 30 0.55 -14.91 -2.58
N LEU A 31 0.20 -16.11 -3.02
CA LEU A 31 0.96 -16.89 -4.02
C LEU A 31 1.25 -16.15 -5.33
N PRO A 32 0.27 -15.53 -6.01
CA PRO A 32 0.52 -14.86 -7.29
C PRO A 32 1.55 -13.73 -7.18
N ARG A 33 1.47 -12.94 -6.10
CA ARG A 33 2.35 -11.79 -5.87
C ARG A 33 3.74 -12.21 -5.39
N ALA A 34 3.81 -13.26 -4.55
CA ALA A 34 5.09 -13.84 -4.15
C ALA A 34 5.89 -14.36 -5.35
N HIS A 35 5.22 -14.83 -6.41
CA HIS A 35 5.89 -15.23 -7.65
C HIS A 35 6.55 -14.03 -8.37
N GLU A 36 5.96 -12.83 -8.30
CA GLU A 36 6.54 -11.61 -8.88
C GLU A 36 7.79 -11.12 -8.14
N LEU A 37 7.95 -11.47 -6.86
CA LEU A 37 9.17 -11.23 -6.09
C LEU A 37 10.32 -12.17 -6.48
N GLY A 38 10.02 -13.22 -7.24
CA GLY A 38 10.99 -14.20 -7.73
C GLY A 38 11.05 -15.48 -6.89
N ALA A 39 11.42 -16.58 -7.54
CA ALA A 39 11.44 -17.92 -6.95
C ALA A 39 12.45 -18.12 -5.81
N GLY A 40 13.43 -17.22 -5.68
CA GLY A 40 14.42 -17.22 -4.60
C GLY A 40 14.06 -16.33 -3.39
N SER A 41 12.90 -15.66 -3.42
CA SER A 41 12.47 -14.79 -2.31
C SER A 41 12.18 -15.58 -1.04
N GLU A 42 12.44 -14.97 0.12
CA GLU A 42 12.12 -15.58 1.43
C GLU A 42 10.62 -15.84 1.54
N GLU A 43 9.80 -14.90 1.06
CA GLU A 43 8.34 -14.97 1.07
C GLU A 43 7.84 -16.20 0.31
N MET A 44 8.36 -16.44 -0.89
CA MET A 44 7.99 -17.60 -1.70
C MET A 44 8.43 -18.91 -1.03
N HIS A 45 9.63 -18.93 -0.43
CA HIS A 45 10.11 -20.10 0.30
C HIS A 45 9.21 -20.43 1.50
N VAL A 46 8.89 -19.44 2.32
CA VAL A 46 8.01 -19.58 3.49
C VAL A 46 6.62 -20.06 3.08
N LEU A 47 6.09 -19.51 1.98
CA LEU A 47 4.78 -19.88 1.45
C LEU A 47 4.74 -21.34 0.98
N SER A 48 5.76 -21.76 0.24
CA SER A 48 5.93 -23.15 -0.20
C SER A 48 6.00 -24.10 1.00
N LYS A 49 6.90 -23.83 1.96
CA LYS A 49 7.08 -24.63 3.19
C LYS A 49 5.81 -24.72 4.03
N MET A 50 5.02 -23.64 4.11
CA MET A 50 3.74 -23.66 4.81
C MET A 50 2.80 -24.70 4.19
N THR A 51 2.79 -24.84 2.87
CA THR A 51 1.91 -25.78 2.17
C THR A 51 2.39 -27.22 2.19
N THR A 52 3.70 -27.45 2.06
CA THR A 52 4.26 -28.79 1.86
C THR A 52 4.69 -29.44 3.17
N ASP A 53 5.14 -28.65 4.14
CA ASP A 53 5.86 -29.16 5.30
C ASP A 53 5.10 -28.84 6.58
N TYR A 54 4.89 -27.56 6.88
CA TYR A 54 4.40 -27.15 8.20
C TYR A 54 2.94 -27.52 8.43
N LEU A 55 2.04 -27.19 7.50
CA LEU A 55 0.62 -27.45 7.70
C LEU A 55 0.30 -28.96 7.72
N PRO A 56 0.85 -29.78 6.81
CA PRO A 56 0.66 -31.23 6.88
C PRO A 56 1.26 -31.85 8.15
N SER A 57 2.47 -31.45 8.55
CA SER A 57 3.12 -32.00 9.75
C SER A 57 2.38 -31.66 11.04
N ALA A 58 1.80 -30.46 11.16
CA ALA A 58 0.97 -30.09 12.31
C ALA A 58 -0.34 -30.90 12.38
N LEU A 59 -0.96 -31.18 11.21
CA LEU A 59 -2.23 -31.90 11.15
C LEU A 59 -2.08 -33.42 11.35
N ASN A 60 -0.98 -34.01 10.90
CA ASN A 60 -0.79 -35.46 10.89
C ASN A 60 -0.97 -36.13 12.28
N PRO A 61 -0.32 -35.66 13.36
CA PRO A 61 -0.49 -36.24 14.70
C PRO A 61 -1.95 -36.20 15.17
N TYR A 62 -2.65 -35.10 14.90
CA TYR A 62 -4.05 -34.96 15.26
C TYR A 62 -4.96 -35.92 14.47
N LEU A 63 -4.70 -36.09 13.18
CA LEU A 63 -5.49 -36.98 12.30
C LEU A 63 -5.28 -38.46 12.57
N GLN A 64 -4.17 -38.82 13.20
CA GLN A 64 -3.88 -40.19 13.66
C GLN A 64 -4.58 -40.52 14.98
N MET A 65 -4.97 -39.52 15.77
CA MET A 65 -5.69 -39.73 17.03
C MET A 65 -7.19 -39.98 16.78
N PRO A 66 -7.84 -40.88 17.56
CA PRO A 66 -9.29 -40.95 17.59
C PRO A 66 -9.88 -39.60 17.99
N ARG A 67 -10.88 -39.12 17.24
CA ARG A 67 -11.44 -37.77 17.44
C ARG A 67 -11.91 -37.51 18.87
N GLN A 68 -12.60 -38.48 19.47
CA GLN A 68 -13.07 -38.36 20.86
C GLN A 68 -11.92 -38.23 21.86
N TYR A 69 -10.78 -38.89 21.58
CA TYR A 69 -9.60 -38.77 22.42
C TYR A 69 -9.02 -37.35 22.35
N ALA A 70 -8.82 -36.86 21.14
CA ALA A 70 -8.23 -35.54 20.87
C ALA A 70 -9.04 -34.37 21.45
N GLU A 71 -10.37 -34.53 21.55
CA GLU A 71 -11.27 -33.50 22.05
C GLU A 71 -11.45 -33.53 23.57
N ARG A 72 -11.34 -34.70 24.22
CA ARG A 72 -11.72 -34.88 25.64
C ARG A 72 -10.56 -35.13 26.58
N ASN A 73 -9.45 -35.68 26.09
CA ASN A 73 -8.32 -36.04 26.95
C ASN A 73 -7.28 -34.93 26.92
N ALA A 74 -6.87 -34.51 28.12
CA ALA A 74 -5.73 -33.63 28.28
C ALA A 74 -4.44 -34.38 27.94
N LEU A 75 -3.53 -33.68 27.27
CA LEU A 75 -2.15 -34.11 27.08
C LEU A 75 -1.34 -33.77 28.34
N ALA A 76 -0.04 -34.06 28.31
CA ALA A 76 0.87 -33.84 29.44
C ALA A 76 0.93 -32.38 29.91
N ASP A 77 0.62 -31.43 29.02
CA ASP A 77 0.60 -29.99 29.30
C ASP A 77 -0.77 -29.48 29.81
N GLY A 78 -1.72 -30.39 30.07
CA GLY A 78 -3.07 -30.07 30.55
C GLY A 78 -4.04 -29.61 29.47
N ARG A 79 -3.61 -29.45 28.21
CA ARG A 79 -4.47 -29.04 27.09
C ARG A 79 -4.93 -30.23 26.28
N THR A 80 -6.10 -30.15 25.66
CA THR A 80 -6.53 -31.18 24.70
C THR A 80 -5.74 -31.06 23.40
N ALA A 81 -5.62 -32.16 22.65
CA ALA A 81 -4.94 -32.13 21.35
C ALA A 81 -5.58 -31.12 20.39
N THR A 82 -6.90 -30.91 20.46
CA THR A 82 -7.60 -29.86 19.69
C THR A 82 -7.13 -28.46 20.07
N GLN A 83 -6.93 -28.18 21.36
CA GLN A 83 -6.45 -26.88 21.84
C GLN A 83 -5.00 -26.63 21.39
N VAL A 84 -4.13 -27.64 21.53
CA VAL A 84 -2.73 -27.54 21.08
C VAL A 84 -2.65 -27.27 19.58
N LEU A 85 -3.39 -28.03 18.76
CA LEU A 85 -3.41 -27.83 17.31
C LEU A 85 -3.95 -26.43 16.95
N CYS A 86 -5.00 -25.95 17.61
CA CYS A 86 -5.53 -24.61 17.35
C CYS A 86 -4.48 -23.53 17.62
N ALA A 87 -3.72 -23.62 18.71
CA ALA A 87 -2.64 -22.68 19.01
C ALA A 87 -1.51 -22.71 17.95
N GLN A 88 -1.15 -23.91 17.48
CA GLN A 88 -0.16 -24.05 16.40
C GLN A 88 -0.64 -23.40 15.10
N LEU A 89 -1.89 -23.67 14.70
CA LEU A 89 -2.49 -23.06 13.51
C LEU A 89 -2.59 -21.53 13.62
N ASP A 90 -2.90 -21.01 14.81
CA ASP A 90 -2.95 -19.56 15.04
C ASP A 90 -1.57 -18.90 14.87
N SER A 91 -0.50 -19.56 15.33
CA SER A 91 0.88 -19.10 15.11
C SER A 91 1.25 -19.09 13.62
N MET A 92 0.88 -20.17 12.90
CA MET A 92 1.12 -20.28 11.46
C MET A 92 0.36 -19.21 10.67
N TYR A 93 -0.90 -18.95 11.04
CA TYR A 93 -1.69 -17.88 10.46
C TYR A 93 -1.03 -16.51 10.69
N ALA A 94 -0.59 -16.22 11.91
CA ALA A 94 0.09 -14.95 12.23
C ALA A 94 1.35 -14.75 11.38
N ARG A 95 2.17 -15.79 11.19
CA ARG A 95 3.34 -15.71 10.31
C ARG A 95 2.96 -15.48 8.84
N MET A 96 1.93 -16.16 8.32
CA MET A 96 1.46 -15.92 6.95
C MET A 96 0.90 -14.52 6.76
N TRP A 97 0.24 -13.99 7.79
CA TRP A 97 -0.29 -12.64 7.77
C TRP A 97 0.85 -11.61 7.67
N GLN A 98 1.94 -11.80 8.40
CA GLN A 98 3.14 -10.97 8.27
C GLN A 98 3.74 -11.02 6.86
N VAL A 99 3.90 -12.22 6.29
CA VAL A 99 4.41 -12.39 4.91
C VAL A 99 3.51 -11.66 3.91
N ASN A 100 2.20 -11.84 4.00
CA ASN A 100 1.25 -11.15 3.13
C ASN A 100 1.33 -9.63 3.26
N ASN A 101 1.48 -9.09 4.47
CA ASN A 101 1.67 -7.65 4.65
C ASN A 101 3.00 -7.14 4.07
N ALA A 102 4.08 -7.91 4.17
CA ALA A 102 5.36 -7.54 3.58
C ALA A 102 5.26 -7.45 2.04
N ILE A 103 4.58 -8.42 1.42
CA ILE A 103 4.29 -8.39 -0.02
C ILE A 103 3.47 -7.15 -0.38
N LEU A 104 2.39 -6.86 0.35
CA LEU A 104 1.55 -5.70 0.09
C LEU A 104 2.27 -4.36 0.31
N GLN A 105 3.20 -4.29 1.26
CA GLN A 105 4.07 -3.13 1.44
C GLN A 105 4.97 -2.92 0.22
N ALA A 106 5.62 -3.98 -0.28
CA ALA A 106 6.45 -3.90 -1.46
C ALA A 106 5.67 -3.44 -2.71
N ASP A 107 4.41 -3.87 -2.86
CA ASP A 107 3.52 -3.39 -3.92
C ASP A 107 3.21 -1.89 -3.77
N GLY A 108 2.98 -1.44 -2.53
CA GLY A 108 2.77 -0.02 -2.21
C GLY A 108 3.99 0.84 -2.56
N ASP A 109 5.20 0.37 -2.24
CA ASP A 109 6.44 1.08 -2.55
C ASP A 109 6.66 1.20 -4.06
N LYS A 110 6.37 0.14 -4.82
CA LYS A 110 6.41 0.17 -6.29
C LYS A 110 5.43 1.20 -6.85
N LEU A 111 4.22 1.27 -6.30
CA LEU A 111 3.21 2.25 -6.74
C LEU A 111 3.67 3.69 -6.48
N LEU A 112 4.25 3.96 -5.31
CA LEU A 112 4.78 5.27 -4.96
C LEU A 112 5.95 5.66 -5.87
N ALA A 113 6.87 4.74 -6.15
CA ALA A 113 7.99 4.97 -7.06
C ALA A 113 7.50 5.32 -8.48
N ASN A 114 6.48 4.61 -8.98
CA ASN A 114 5.87 4.92 -10.27
C ASN A 114 5.21 6.31 -10.28
N GLY A 115 4.55 6.71 -9.18
CA GLY A 115 3.98 8.05 -9.05
C GLY A 115 5.05 9.14 -9.16
N ARG A 116 6.19 8.99 -8.47
CA ARG A 116 7.32 9.93 -8.57
C ARG A 116 7.88 10.03 -9.98
N PHE A 117 8.04 8.89 -10.64
CA PHE A 117 8.48 8.87 -12.05
C PHE A 117 7.50 9.61 -12.97
N LEU A 118 6.19 9.45 -12.77
CA LEU A 118 5.18 10.16 -13.55
C LEU A 118 5.21 11.67 -13.28
N ASP A 119 5.33 12.09 -12.02
CA ASP A 119 5.46 13.50 -11.64
C ASP A 119 6.71 14.13 -12.29
N ASP A 120 7.84 13.42 -12.32
CA ASP A 120 9.08 13.91 -12.95
C ASP A 120 8.95 14.03 -14.48
N LYS A 121 8.20 13.14 -15.12
CA LYS A 121 8.02 13.12 -16.58
C LYS A 121 6.94 14.09 -17.08
N PHE A 122 5.85 14.24 -16.34
CA PHE A 122 4.66 15.00 -16.77
C PHE A 122 4.35 16.22 -15.89
N GLY A 123 5.23 16.55 -14.93
CA GLY A 123 5.06 17.71 -14.07
C GLY A 123 5.05 19.04 -14.84
N PRO A 124 4.59 20.14 -14.21
CA PRO A 124 4.43 21.45 -14.86
C PRO A 124 5.69 22.00 -15.53
N ASN A 125 6.87 21.50 -15.15
CA ASN A 125 8.17 21.93 -15.67
C ASN A 125 8.61 21.16 -16.93
N SER A 126 7.93 20.09 -17.34
CA SER A 126 8.27 19.34 -18.56
C SER A 126 7.52 19.83 -19.81
N PHE A 127 6.58 20.76 -19.65
CA PHE A 127 5.86 21.41 -20.74
C PHE A 127 6.23 22.90 -20.83
N ASP A 128 7.53 23.18 -20.92
CA ASP A 128 7.99 24.50 -21.37
C ASP A 128 7.90 24.48 -22.91
N LEU A 129 6.76 24.93 -23.46
CA LEU A 129 6.72 25.28 -24.87
C LEU A 129 7.78 26.35 -25.10
N PRO A 130 8.69 26.21 -26.08
CA PRO A 130 9.66 27.25 -26.36
C PRO A 130 8.90 28.57 -26.56
N PRO A 131 9.33 29.67 -25.91
CA PRO A 131 8.64 30.94 -26.03
C PRO A 131 8.51 31.28 -27.52
N THR A 132 7.26 31.42 -27.99
CA THR A 132 6.99 31.90 -29.33
C THR A 132 7.79 33.20 -29.51
N LYS A 133 8.54 33.30 -30.61
CA LYS A 133 9.54 34.36 -30.90
C LYS A 133 9.01 35.80 -30.78
N GLU A 134 7.71 36.00 -30.56
CA GLU A 134 7.05 37.28 -30.35
C GLU A 134 7.32 37.93 -28.98
N GLN A 135 7.81 37.21 -27.97
CA GLN A 135 8.17 37.82 -26.69
C GLN A 135 9.59 38.43 -26.67
N GLN A 136 10.47 38.07 -27.61
CA GLN A 136 11.79 38.70 -27.77
C GLN A 136 11.72 40.08 -28.45
N ALA A 137 10.60 40.43 -29.10
CA ALA A 137 10.41 41.72 -29.76
C ALA A 137 10.08 42.88 -28.80
N ARG A 138 9.99 42.66 -27.48
CA ARG A 138 9.72 43.72 -26.49
C ARG A 138 10.94 44.21 -25.70
N GLN A 139 12.16 43.87 -26.13
CA GLN A 139 13.34 44.55 -25.60
C GLN A 139 13.50 45.89 -26.33
N PRO A 140 13.54 47.04 -25.63
CA PRO A 140 13.84 48.30 -26.29
C PRO A 140 15.26 48.24 -26.88
N PRO A 141 15.48 48.75 -28.11
CA PRO A 141 16.78 48.69 -28.75
C PRO A 141 17.84 49.48 -27.95
N PRO A 142 19.12 49.10 -28.05
CA PRO A 142 20.22 49.84 -27.40
C PRO A 142 20.24 51.30 -27.88
N GLN A 143 20.42 52.23 -26.93
CA GLN A 143 20.52 53.66 -27.21
C GLN A 143 21.80 53.95 -28.01
N TYR A 144 21.66 54.30 -29.29
CA TYR A 144 22.74 54.89 -30.08
C TYR A 144 22.83 56.42 -29.81
N PRO A 145 24.03 57.03 -29.89
CA PRO A 145 24.20 58.47 -29.69
C PRO A 145 23.32 59.28 -30.64
N GLN A 146 22.53 60.20 -30.10
CA GLN A 146 21.59 61.05 -30.84
C GLN A 146 22.35 62.13 -31.61
N GLN A 147 22.18 62.19 -32.94
CA GLN A 147 22.51 63.38 -33.72
C GLN A 147 21.32 64.35 -33.73
N PRO A 148 21.55 65.68 -33.72
CA PRO A 148 20.49 66.67 -33.60
C PRO A 148 19.70 66.79 -34.91
N TYR A 149 18.43 66.40 -34.89
CA TYR A 149 17.48 66.67 -35.97
C TYR A 149 16.83 68.04 -35.79
N GLN A 150 16.82 68.83 -36.87
CA GLN A 150 16.21 70.16 -36.93
C GLN A 150 14.67 70.08 -37.06
N THR A 151 14.01 70.85 -36.19
CA THR A 151 12.73 71.56 -36.30
C THR A 151 11.54 70.98 -37.08
N ALA A 152 10.56 70.51 -36.28
CA ALA A 152 9.19 71.06 -36.18
C ALA A 152 8.13 70.64 -37.27
N PRO A 153 6.82 70.86 -37.01
CA PRO A 153 5.83 69.80 -36.69
C PRO A 153 4.58 69.96 -37.64
N PRO A 154 3.29 69.66 -37.34
CA PRO A 154 2.69 69.12 -36.12
C PRO A 154 1.36 68.28 -36.20
N LYS A 155 0.95 67.81 -35.00
CA LYS A 155 -0.40 67.67 -34.43
C LYS A 155 -1.28 66.43 -34.67
N GLY A 156 -1.76 65.95 -33.52
CA GLY A 156 -3.01 65.20 -33.31
C GLY A 156 -2.70 63.87 -32.63
N GLY A 157 -3.00 63.59 -31.37
CA GLY A 157 -3.89 64.25 -30.42
C GLY A 157 -4.61 63.16 -29.62
N ARG A 158 -4.12 62.94 -28.40
CA ARG A 158 -4.81 62.43 -27.18
C ARG A 158 -5.30 60.97 -27.20
N GLU A 159 -4.76 60.11 -26.33
CA GLU A 159 -5.16 59.93 -24.90
C GLU A 159 -6.53 59.22 -24.85
N THR A 160 -6.65 58.01 -24.29
CA THR A 160 -6.84 57.85 -22.84
C THR A 160 -6.40 56.48 -22.32
N ARG A 161 -5.69 56.52 -21.19
CA ARG A 161 -5.49 55.43 -20.22
C ARG A 161 -6.76 55.22 -19.38
N LYS A 162 -6.98 53.99 -18.87
CA LYS A 162 -7.38 53.72 -17.47
C LYS A 162 -7.36 52.20 -17.15
N PRO A 163 -7.40 51.75 -15.87
CA PRO A 163 -6.32 50.95 -15.29
C PRO A 163 -6.79 49.59 -14.75
N ALA A 164 -5.82 48.85 -14.20
CA ALA A 164 -5.99 47.60 -13.46
C ALA A 164 -6.94 47.70 -12.25
N ASP A 165 -7.54 46.57 -11.88
CA ASP A 165 -7.74 46.21 -10.48
C ASP A 165 -7.56 44.68 -10.27
N PRO A 166 -7.11 44.22 -9.09
CA PRO A 166 -6.56 42.88 -8.82
C PRO A 166 -7.43 42.00 -7.90
N ASN A 167 -7.02 40.71 -7.80
CA ASN A 167 -7.36 39.75 -6.74
C ASN A 167 -8.83 39.22 -6.84
N VAL A 168 -9.21 37.97 -6.54
CA VAL A 168 -8.95 37.20 -5.33
C VAL A 168 -9.13 35.69 -5.58
N LYS A 169 -8.23 34.94 -4.94
CA LYS A 169 -8.25 33.50 -4.58
C LYS A 169 -9.63 32.98 -4.14
N THR A 170 -9.89 31.69 -4.32
CA THR A 170 -10.72 30.74 -3.50
C THR A 170 -11.08 29.59 -4.44
N ASN A 171 -10.56 28.36 -4.31
CA ASN A 171 -11.13 27.24 -3.55
C ASN A 171 -10.28 25.99 -3.94
N MET A 172 -9.59 25.26 -3.06
CA MET A 172 -10.09 24.04 -2.43
C MET A 172 -9.01 23.57 -1.42
N GLN A 173 -9.11 24.06 -0.19
CA GLN A 173 -8.37 23.57 0.97
C GLN A 173 -9.39 22.89 1.90
N LEU A 174 -9.97 21.75 1.49
CA LEU A 174 -10.94 21.03 2.33
C LEU A 174 -11.03 19.53 1.98
N ALA A 175 -9.90 18.82 1.98
CA ALA A 175 -9.89 17.36 1.92
C ALA A 175 -8.73 16.72 2.71
N GLY A 176 -8.24 17.41 3.75
CA GLY A 176 -7.05 17.01 4.50
C GLY A 176 -7.28 16.45 5.91
N GLU A 177 -8.53 16.33 6.39
CA GLU A 177 -8.73 16.23 7.85
C GLU A 177 -9.80 15.24 8.31
N LEU A 178 -9.97 14.10 7.63
CA LEU A 178 -10.89 13.05 8.10
C LEU A 178 -10.33 11.62 8.18
N ILE A 179 -9.01 11.41 8.06
CA ILE A 179 -8.42 10.06 8.13
C ILE A 179 -7.47 9.86 9.34
N SER A 180 -7.17 10.90 10.13
CA SER A 180 -6.22 10.75 11.26
C SER A 180 -6.84 10.34 12.61
N ILE A 181 -8.17 10.37 12.79
CA ILE A 181 -8.77 10.20 14.14
C ILE A 181 -9.12 8.74 14.46
N THR A 182 -9.31 7.89 13.45
CA THR A 182 -9.73 6.50 13.68
C THR A 182 -8.55 5.54 13.95
N ALA A 183 -7.34 5.88 13.49
CA ALA A 183 -6.15 5.04 13.67
C ALA A 183 -5.51 5.18 15.07
N GLN A 184 -5.54 6.37 15.67
CA GLN A 184 -4.97 6.60 17.01
C GLN A 184 -5.76 5.88 18.12
N HIS A 185 -7.09 5.75 18.01
CA HIS A 185 -7.92 5.17 19.07
C HIS A 185 -7.84 3.64 19.17
N ALA A 186 -7.47 2.94 18.09
CA ALA A 186 -7.33 1.48 18.11
C ALA A 186 -6.02 1.01 18.77
N TYR A 187 -4.97 1.82 18.67
CA TYR A 187 -3.64 1.50 19.24
C TYR A 187 -3.61 1.62 20.77
N GLU A 188 -4.24 2.67 21.32
CA GLU A 188 -4.28 2.88 22.79
C GLU A 188 -5.13 1.83 23.52
N ARG A 189 -6.17 1.30 22.88
CA ARG A 189 -7.06 0.28 23.47
C ARG A 189 -6.41 -1.11 23.56
N PHE A 190 -5.42 -1.38 22.71
CA PHE A 190 -4.65 -2.63 22.75
C PHE A 190 -3.56 -2.60 23.84
N LYS A 191 -2.96 -1.43 24.10
CA LYS A 191 -1.89 -1.27 25.10
C LYS A 191 -2.40 -1.40 26.54
N GLN A 192 -3.65 -1.02 26.81
CA GLN A 192 -4.25 -1.10 28.16
C GLN A 192 -4.62 -2.53 28.60
N ARG A 193 -4.88 -3.47 27.67
CA ARG A 193 -5.23 -4.87 28.02
C ARG A 193 -4.07 -5.77 28.43
N LYS A 194 -2.82 -5.28 28.39
CA LYS A 194 -1.63 -6.05 28.78
C LYS A 194 -1.11 -5.71 30.19
N LYS A 195 -1.88 -4.95 30.98
CA LYS A 195 -1.45 -4.51 32.31
C LYS A 195 -2.37 -4.93 33.46
N ASP A 196 -3.39 -5.74 33.19
CA ASP A 196 -4.19 -6.46 34.18
C ASP A 196 -3.97 -7.97 34.00
#